data_AF-A0A7K5ST84-F1
#
_entry.id   AF-A0A7K5ST84-F1
#
_cell.length_a   1.000
_cell.length_b   1.000
_cell.length_c   1.000
_cell.angle_alpha   90.00
_cell.angle_beta   90.00
_cell.angle_gamma   90.00
#
_symmetry.space_group_name_H-M   'P 1'
#
loop_
_entity.id
_entity.type
_entity.pdbx_description
1 polymer ?
#
loop_
_entity_poly.entity_id
_entity_poly.type
_entity_poly.pdbx_seq_one_letter_code
_entity_poly.pdbx_strand_id
1 'polypeptide(L)'
;RRFPTVELRAETFNGSTHVPVPSDSAFLRALLFQLRLVDEHVFVEQRDTCTRISHSCVHSVATAAGELWPVLAFHKSGLVYACVPLVEGSLEPRPALLTVSGLSQGLALLLGIMDYISPSHKNEAELSAKVGQLRNLLIQACPLGTPLTTDIRSLNGSFEDIQEMPADREQPARRSSTYKGKPQVHVCIAEKVKCMQYDRRDVVDTWQVYGAVNCKCDIEGSAPNVTLSLSLPTNAPPLQDIVVHRCVTSVDPAMLLSTSAEPLHDSVYNGPYKFPFIPPADSFNLCYYTSQVPVPPILGCYQLVEEGSQIKITVNLKLHESIKNSFEYCEARIPFFNRGPIAQLEYKVSYGQLDLSREKSLLVWVIGQKFPKSLEVSLTGTVSFGTAGKEHPTDYVCTGNTAYVKLYFRIPDFTLTGCYVDQHSVQIFVPGKPKITASRELISSDYYIWNSKAPAPMVFKPL
;
A
#
# COMPACT_ATOMS: atom_id res chain seq x y z
N ARG A 1 7.73 23.76 -1.32
CA ARG A 1 8.66 24.60 -2.12
C ARG A 1 7.96 24.98 -3.42
N ARG A 2 8.07 26.23 -3.88
CA ARG A 2 7.53 26.68 -5.18
C ARG A 2 8.63 26.80 -6.20
N PHE A 3 8.32 26.49 -7.45
CA PHE A 3 9.23 26.64 -8.58
C PHE A 3 8.59 27.61 -9.57
N PRO A 4 9.01 28.90 -9.59
CA PRO A 4 8.43 29.91 -10.48
C PRO A 4 8.48 29.51 -11.97
N THR A 5 9.51 28.75 -12.36
CA THR A 5 9.64 28.18 -13.69
C THR A 5 8.53 27.19 -14.04
N VAL A 6 8.03 26.44 -13.06
CA VAL A 6 6.90 25.52 -13.26
C VAL A 6 5.59 26.28 -13.38
N GLU A 7 5.38 27.31 -12.56
CA GLU A 7 4.21 28.18 -12.64
C GLU A 7 4.11 28.85 -14.02
N LEU A 8 5.22 29.43 -14.50
CA LEU A 8 5.28 30.07 -15.81
C LEU A 8 4.97 29.08 -16.95
N ARG A 9 5.45 27.83 -16.84
CA ARG A 9 5.13 26.78 -17.82
C ARG A 9 3.65 26.40 -17.77
N ALA A 10 3.07 26.29 -16.58
CA ALA A 10 1.65 26.01 -16.40
C ALA A 10 0.78 27.12 -17.02
N GLU A 11 1.14 28.38 -16.80
CA GLU A 11 0.51 29.54 -17.45
C GLU A 11 0.64 29.47 -18.98
N THR A 12 1.80 29.05 -19.49
CA THR A 12 2.02 28.93 -20.94
C THR A 12 1.13 27.85 -21.56
N PHE A 13 0.93 26.72 -20.87
CA PHE A 13 0.10 25.62 -21.38
C PHE A 13 -1.40 25.91 -21.27
N ASN A 14 -1.85 26.59 -20.22
CA ASN A 14 -3.28 26.72 -19.91
C ASN A 14 -3.84 28.14 -20.18
N GLY A 15 -2.99 29.15 -20.38
CA GLY A 15 -3.41 30.50 -20.73
C GLY A 15 -4.50 31.04 -19.80
N SER A 16 -5.68 31.33 -20.36
CA SER A 16 -6.83 31.87 -19.62
C SER A 16 -7.52 30.89 -18.67
N THR A 17 -7.28 29.58 -18.79
CA THR A 17 -7.83 28.56 -17.88
C THR A 17 -6.83 28.18 -16.77
N HIS A 18 -5.69 28.86 -16.70
CA HIS A 18 -4.71 28.66 -15.64
C HIS A 18 -5.28 29.02 -14.26
N VAL A 19 -5.13 28.10 -13.31
CA VAL A 19 -5.46 28.32 -11.90
C VAL A 19 -4.14 28.47 -11.13
N PRO A 20 -3.81 29.67 -10.63
CA PRO A 20 -2.54 29.90 -9.96
C PRO A 20 -2.46 29.18 -8.61
N VAL A 21 -1.26 28.74 -8.24
CA VAL A 21 -1.06 28.09 -6.94
C VAL A 21 -1.26 29.12 -5.81
N PRO A 22 -2.26 28.93 -4.91
CA PRO A 22 -2.60 29.91 -3.87
C PRO A 22 -1.48 30.00 -2.82
N SER A 23 -1.50 30.98 -1.91
CA SER A 23 -0.51 31.12 -0.82
C SER A 23 -0.33 29.85 0.02
N ASP A 24 0.83 29.63 0.64
CA ASP A 24 1.15 28.36 1.31
C ASP A 24 0.12 28.04 2.40
N SER A 25 -0.34 29.05 3.14
CA SER A 25 -1.40 28.94 4.14
C SER A 25 -2.77 28.62 3.54
N ALA A 26 -3.12 29.21 2.39
CA ALA A 26 -4.40 28.95 1.73
C ALA A 26 -4.43 27.56 1.08
N PHE A 27 -3.33 27.17 0.43
CA PHE A 27 -3.14 25.82 -0.10
C PHE A 27 -3.26 24.76 1.00
N LEU A 28 -2.55 24.96 2.12
CA LEU A 28 -2.59 24.03 3.24
C LEU A 28 -4.02 23.85 3.78
N ARG A 29 -4.76 24.95 4.02
CA ARG A 29 -6.15 24.88 4.48
C ARG A 29 -7.04 24.12 3.50
N ALA A 30 -6.95 24.43 2.21
CA ALA A 30 -7.74 23.77 1.18
C ALA A 30 -7.41 22.28 1.06
N LEU A 31 -6.13 21.92 1.18
CA LEU A 31 -5.68 20.54 1.14
C LEU A 31 -6.13 19.74 2.36
N LEU A 32 -5.98 20.30 3.57
CA LEU A 32 -6.43 19.64 4.81
C LEU A 32 -7.95 19.40 4.80
N PHE A 33 -8.71 20.35 4.28
CA PHE A 33 -10.15 20.19 4.04
C PHE A 33 -10.43 19.04 3.07
N GLN A 34 -9.72 18.98 1.95
CA GLN A 34 -9.88 17.92 0.95
C GLN A 34 -9.49 16.53 1.49
N LEU A 35 -8.47 16.46 2.37
CA LEU A 35 -8.00 15.24 3.02
C LEU A 35 -8.83 14.83 4.26
N ARG A 36 -9.90 15.56 4.59
CA ARG A 36 -10.75 15.33 5.77
C ARG A 36 -9.99 15.41 7.11
N LEU A 37 -8.91 16.18 7.17
CA LEU A 37 -8.15 16.39 8.40
C LEU A 37 -8.68 17.59 9.22
N VAL A 38 -9.71 18.28 8.71
CA VAL A 38 -10.40 19.42 9.33
C VAL A 38 -11.90 19.29 9.02
N ASP A 39 -12.76 19.70 9.96
CA ASP A 39 -14.22 19.71 9.83
C ASP A 39 -14.85 18.33 9.50
N GLU A 40 -14.45 17.28 10.23
CA GLU A 40 -14.98 15.91 10.05
C GLU A 40 -16.49 15.78 10.33
N HIS A 41 -17.07 16.74 11.06
CA HIS A 41 -18.43 16.64 11.62
C HIS A 41 -19.51 17.31 10.75
N VAL A 42 -19.14 17.87 9.59
CA VAL A 42 -20.05 18.59 8.69
C VAL A 42 -20.00 17.95 7.31
N PHE A 43 -21.16 17.50 6.81
CA PHE A 43 -21.28 16.97 5.46
C PHE A 43 -21.09 18.08 4.42
N VAL A 44 -20.16 17.86 3.48
CA VAL A 44 -19.88 18.75 2.37
C VAL A 44 -20.03 17.99 1.07
N GLU A 45 -21.04 18.34 0.27
CA GLU A 45 -21.37 17.65 -0.99
C GLU A 45 -20.14 17.48 -1.91
N GLN A 46 -19.36 18.53 -2.13
CA GLN A 46 -18.17 18.49 -2.99
C GLN A 46 -17.06 17.49 -2.53
N ARG A 47 -17.06 17.11 -1.24
CA ARG A 47 -16.06 16.25 -0.57
C ARG A 47 -16.61 14.85 -0.22
N ASP A 48 -17.89 14.77 0.11
CA ASP A 48 -18.51 13.61 0.77
C ASP A 48 -19.48 12.85 -0.13
N THR A 49 -19.70 13.31 -1.36
CA THR A 49 -20.50 12.56 -2.34
C THR A 49 -19.90 11.21 -2.69
N CYS A 50 -20.74 10.17 -2.74
CA CYS A 50 -20.38 8.81 -3.12
C CYS A 50 -19.93 8.65 -4.60
N THR A 51 -19.97 9.72 -5.39
CA THR A 51 -19.47 9.74 -6.78
C THR A 51 -17.95 9.83 -6.87
N ARG A 52 -17.26 10.17 -5.76
CA ARG A 52 -15.81 10.43 -5.70
C ARG A 52 -15.08 9.45 -4.77
N ILE A 53 -15.36 8.16 -4.84
CA ILE A 53 -14.55 7.13 -4.15
C ILE A 53 -13.20 7.01 -4.89
N SER A 54 -12.32 7.97 -4.66
CA SER A 54 -10.97 7.99 -5.24
C SER A 54 -10.01 7.34 -4.27
N HIS A 55 -9.61 6.10 -4.55
CA HIS A 55 -8.47 5.45 -3.91
C HIS A 55 -7.12 6.00 -4.41
N SER A 56 -7.13 7.07 -5.23
CA SER A 56 -5.92 7.66 -5.78
C SER A 56 -5.36 8.75 -4.86
N CYS A 57 -4.04 8.92 -4.89
CA CYS A 57 -3.36 10.04 -4.21
C CYS A 57 -3.52 11.37 -4.97
N VAL A 58 -4.37 11.44 -6.00
CA VAL A 58 -4.57 12.60 -6.86
C VAL A 58 -5.90 13.26 -6.53
N HIS A 59 -5.84 14.55 -6.20
CA HIS A 59 -6.97 15.34 -5.71
C HIS A 59 -7.20 16.56 -6.60
N SER A 60 -8.45 17.01 -6.65
CA SER A 60 -8.82 18.36 -7.09
C SER A 60 -9.03 19.21 -5.85
N VAL A 61 -8.33 20.34 -5.74
CA VAL A 61 -8.41 21.22 -4.56
C VAL A 61 -9.07 22.52 -4.96
N ALA A 62 -10.22 22.83 -4.35
CA ALA A 62 -10.91 24.09 -4.59
C ALA A 62 -10.13 25.26 -3.98
N THR A 63 -9.86 26.29 -4.78
CA THR A 63 -9.19 27.53 -4.37
C THR A 63 -10.03 28.74 -4.74
N ALA A 64 -9.70 29.91 -4.20
CA ALA A 64 -10.40 31.15 -4.56
C ALA A 64 -10.29 31.51 -6.06
N ALA A 65 -9.27 31.00 -6.75
CA ALA A 65 -9.03 31.24 -8.17
C ALA A 65 -9.60 30.13 -9.09
N GLY A 66 -10.16 29.05 -8.53
CA GLY A 66 -10.67 27.91 -9.29
C GLY A 66 -10.26 26.56 -8.69
N GLU A 67 -10.60 25.47 -9.38
CA GLU A 67 -10.17 24.12 -8.99
C GLU A 67 -8.72 23.87 -9.43
N LEU A 68 -7.81 23.72 -8.45
CA LEU A 68 -6.44 23.36 -8.69
C LEU A 68 -6.32 21.84 -8.86
N TRP A 69 -5.89 21.42 -10.06
CA TRP A 69 -5.70 20.01 -10.39
C TRP A 69 -4.52 19.85 -11.36
N PRO A 70 -3.70 18.79 -11.23
CA PRO A 70 -3.76 17.76 -10.20
C PRO A 70 -2.98 18.14 -8.94
N VAL A 71 -3.48 17.75 -7.77
CA VAL A 71 -2.73 17.81 -6.51
C VAL A 71 -2.43 16.40 -6.04
N LEU A 72 -1.15 16.04 -5.99
CA LEU A 72 -0.72 14.78 -5.38
C LEU A 72 -0.59 14.97 -3.88
N ALA A 73 -1.31 14.18 -3.09
CA ALA A 73 -1.18 14.22 -1.64
C ALA A 73 -1.51 12.87 -0.99
N PHE A 74 -0.71 12.51 0.02
CA PHE A 74 -0.97 11.38 0.90
C PHE A 74 -0.48 11.66 2.32
N HIS A 75 -1.08 10.96 3.30
CA HIS A 75 -0.73 11.07 4.71
C HIS A 75 0.06 9.83 5.15
N LYS A 76 1.22 10.02 5.79
CA LYS A 76 2.03 8.94 6.34
C LYS A 76 2.80 9.40 7.58
N SER A 77 2.75 8.60 8.65
CA SER A 77 3.50 8.84 9.89
C SER A 77 3.26 10.24 10.50
N GLY A 78 2.02 10.74 10.46
CA GLY A 78 1.67 12.06 11.01
C GLY A 78 2.04 13.26 10.13
N LEU A 79 2.59 13.02 8.93
CA LEU A 79 2.98 14.06 7.98
C LEU A 79 2.17 13.94 6.69
N VAL A 80 1.82 15.09 6.11
CA VAL A 80 1.20 15.19 4.79
C VAL A 80 2.29 15.48 3.77
N TYR A 81 2.42 14.58 2.80
CA TYR A 81 3.33 14.74 1.67
C TYR A 81 2.50 15.20 0.48
N ALA A 82 2.81 16.37 -0.07
CA ALA A 82 2.04 16.94 -1.18
C ALA A 82 2.91 17.67 -2.20
N CYS A 83 2.54 17.56 -3.47
CA CYS A 83 3.08 18.34 -4.57
C CYS A 83 2.01 18.64 -5.62
N VAL A 84 2.23 19.71 -6.38
CA VAL A 84 1.40 20.10 -7.52
C VAL A 84 2.26 19.90 -8.77
N PRO A 85 2.17 18.74 -9.44
CA PRO A 85 2.97 18.50 -10.64
C PRO A 85 2.42 19.26 -11.83
N LEU A 86 3.34 19.61 -12.74
CA LEU A 86 2.98 20.21 -14.02
C LEU A 86 2.26 19.18 -14.90
N VAL A 87 1.17 19.60 -15.54
CA VAL A 87 0.57 18.87 -16.66
C VAL A 87 1.04 19.52 -17.94
N GLU A 88 1.77 18.77 -18.75
CA GLU A 88 2.26 19.22 -20.06
C GLU A 88 1.15 19.00 -21.11
N GLY A 89 0.15 19.89 -21.12
CA GLY A 89 -0.98 19.82 -22.06
C GLY A 89 -2.22 20.58 -21.58
N SER A 90 -3.30 20.52 -22.36
CA SER A 90 -4.59 21.10 -21.97
C SER A 90 -5.20 20.35 -20.79
N LEU A 91 -5.74 21.10 -19.83
CA LEU A 91 -6.52 20.56 -18.71
C LEU A 91 -8.00 20.36 -19.05
N GLU A 92 -8.46 20.86 -20.20
CA GLU A 92 -9.83 20.71 -20.67
C GLU A 92 -9.86 20.02 -22.05
N PRO A 93 -10.43 18.80 -22.16
CA PRO A 93 -10.90 17.93 -21.07
C PRO A 93 -9.74 17.38 -20.21
N ARG A 94 -10.05 16.95 -18.97
CA ARG A 94 -9.02 16.43 -18.06
C ARG A 94 -8.31 15.20 -18.67
N PRO A 95 -6.96 15.22 -18.76
CA PRO A 95 -6.22 14.06 -19.25
C PRO A 95 -6.33 12.88 -18.28
N ALA A 96 -6.23 11.66 -18.81
CA ALA A 96 -6.19 10.46 -17.99
C ALA A 96 -4.95 10.47 -17.09
N LEU A 97 -5.09 10.04 -15.83
CA LEU A 97 -3.99 10.09 -14.85
C LEU A 97 -2.72 9.36 -15.33
N LEU A 98 -2.90 8.28 -16.08
CA LEU A 98 -1.79 7.47 -16.63
C LEU A 98 -0.98 8.22 -17.69
N THR A 99 -1.54 9.23 -18.36
CA THR A 99 -0.86 9.98 -19.42
C THR A 99 -0.11 11.20 -18.89
N VAL A 100 -0.30 11.57 -17.61
CA VAL A 100 0.35 12.73 -16.99
C VAL A 100 1.68 12.30 -16.36
N SER A 101 2.77 12.47 -17.09
CA SER A 101 4.15 12.16 -16.62
C SER A 101 4.52 12.88 -15.31
N GLY A 102 4.05 14.11 -15.13
CA GLY A 102 4.27 14.89 -13.91
C GLY A 102 3.74 14.18 -12.65
N LEU A 103 2.69 13.37 -12.75
CA LEU A 103 2.16 12.63 -11.60
C LEU A 103 3.13 11.56 -11.12
N SER A 104 3.70 10.77 -12.02
CA SER A 104 4.63 9.70 -11.64
C SER A 104 5.94 10.28 -11.09
N GLN A 105 6.45 11.36 -11.70
CA GLN A 105 7.63 12.08 -11.22
C GLN A 105 7.39 12.73 -9.85
N GLY A 106 6.25 13.41 -9.68
CA GLY A 106 5.87 14.04 -8.43
C GLY A 106 5.70 13.01 -7.30
N LEU A 107 5.03 11.89 -7.57
CA LEU A 107 4.88 10.81 -6.60
C LEU A 107 6.23 10.19 -6.21
N ALA A 108 7.10 9.91 -7.18
CA ALA A 108 8.44 9.37 -6.92
C ALA A 108 9.28 10.33 -6.06
N LEU A 109 9.18 11.64 -6.29
CA LEU A 109 9.83 12.65 -5.46
C LEU A 109 9.27 12.64 -4.02
N LEU A 110 7.95 12.63 -3.85
CA LEU A 110 7.33 12.60 -2.52
C LEU A 110 7.70 11.34 -1.73
N LEU A 111 7.77 10.19 -2.39
CA LEU A 111 8.24 8.94 -1.78
C LEU A 111 9.71 9.04 -1.36
N GLY A 112 10.57 9.64 -2.18
CA GLY A 112 11.97 9.91 -1.83
C GLY A 112 12.13 10.82 -0.60
N ILE A 113 11.30 11.86 -0.50
CA ILE A 113 11.25 12.73 0.69
C ILE A 113 10.77 11.94 1.91
N MET A 114 9.71 11.15 1.75
CA MET A 114 9.19 10.29 2.82
C MET A 114 10.27 9.33 3.31
N ASP A 115 11.03 8.70 2.42
CA ASP A 115 12.10 7.80 2.80
C ASP A 115 13.21 8.56 3.54
N TYR A 116 13.61 9.76 3.12
CA TYR A 116 14.61 10.55 3.83
C TYR A 116 14.16 10.97 5.24
N ILE A 117 12.87 11.31 5.42
CA ILE A 117 12.29 11.77 6.69
C ILE A 117 11.96 10.61 7.64
N SER A 118 11.48 9.48 7.11
CA SER A 118 10.92 8.37 7.90
C SER A 118 11.81 7.87 9.05
N PRO A 119 13.15 7.76 8.94
CA PRO A 119 13.99 7.34 10.06
C PRO A 119 13.91 8.27 11.29
N SER A 120 13.65 9.55 11.06
CA SER A 120 13.76 10.61 12.09
C SER A 120 12.41 11.00 12.68
N HIS A 121 11.30 10.36 12.28
CA HIS A 121 9.95 10.74 12.71
C HIS A 121 9.70 10.66 14.23
N LYS A 122 10.51 9.88 14.96
CA LYS A 122 10.36 9.70 16.42
C LYS A 122 11.09 10.77 17.24
N ASN A 123 11.99 11.52 16.63
CA ASN A 123 12.82 12.52 17.29
C ASN A 123 12.58 13.89 16.65
N GLU A 124 11.85 14.76 17.35
CA GLU A 124 11.43 16.06 16.83
C GLU A 124 12.61 16.97 16.44
N ALA A 125 13.70 16.94 17.22
CA ALA A 125 14.89 17.73 16.92
C ALA A 125 15.58 17.25 15.63
N GLU A 126 15.68 15.93 15.44
CA GLU A 126 16.27 15.33 14.24
C GLU A 126 15.38 15.54 13.01
N LEU A 127 14.07 15.42 13.18
CA LEU A 127 13.08 15.71 12.15
C LEU A 127 13.19 17.18 11.69
N SER A 128 13.24 18.12 12.62
CA SER A 128 13.40 19.54 12.34
C SER A 128 14.69 19.83 11.58
N ALA A 129 15.81 19.22 11.98
CA ALA A 129 17.09 19.35 11.29
C ALA A 129 17.03 18.83 9.84
N LYS A 130 16.44 17.64 9.62
CA LYS A 130 16.24 17.07 8.27
C LYS A 130 15.31 17.91 7.40
N VAL A 131 14.22 18.44 7.96
CA VAL A 131 13.32 19.35 7.24
C VAL A 131 14.06 20.63 6.83
N GLY A 132 14.94 21.15 7.68
CA GLY A 132 15.83 22.27 7.35
C GLY A 132 16.75 21.96 6.17
N GLN A 133 17.39 20.78 6.17
CA GLN A 133 18.27 20.31 5.08
C GLN A 133 17.51 20.03 3.78
N LEU A 134 16.26 19.58 3.87
CA LEU A 134 15.44 19.20 2.72
C LEU A 134 15.30 20.35 1.71
N ARG A 135 15.25 21.61 2.17
CA ARG A 135 15.18 22.77 1.28
C ARG A 135 16.33 22.80 0.28
N ASN A 136 17.55 22.49 0.73
CA ASN A 136 18.75 22.47 -0.10
C ASN A 136 18.81 21.21 -0.97
N LEU A 137 18.49 20.05 -0.39
CA LEU A 137 18.45 18.79 -1.13
C LEU A 137 17.45 18.85 -2.29
N LEU A 138 16.29 19.49 -2.11
CA LEU A 138 15.30 19.69 -3.18
C LEU A 138 15.80 20.60 -4.32
N ILE A 139 16.78 21.48 -4.09
CA ILE A 139 17.40 22.28 -5.16
C ILE A 139 18.20 21.38 -6.08
N GLN A 140 18.97 20.46 -5.50
CA GLN A 140 19.81 19.53 -6.23
C GLN A 140 18.96 18.42 -6.88
N ALA A 141 17.96 17.93 -6.15
CA ALA A 141 17.07 16.87 -6.62
C ALA A 141 16.16 17.34 -7.75
N CYS A 142 15.68 18.59 -7.70
CA CYS A 142 14.70 19.12 -8.63
C CYS A 142 15.03 20.55 -9.08
N PRO A 143 16.15 20.79 -9.77
CA PRO A 143 16.49 22.12 -10.27
C PRO A 143 15.38 22.62 -11.19
N LEU A 144 14.96 23.87 -10.96
CA LEU A 144 13.87 24.54 -11.69
C LEU A 144 12.54 23.75 -11.70
N GLY A 145 12.34 22.83 -10.75
CA GLY A 145 11.13 22.03 -10.60
C GLY A 145 11.11 20.75 -11.44
N THR A 146 12.22 20.39 -12.09
CA THR A 146 12.36 19.14 -12.85
C THR A 146 13.12 18.10 -12.02
N PRO A 147 12.50 16.98 -11.60
CA PRO A 147 13.19 15.96 -10.82
C PRO A 147 14.30 15.26 -11.62
N LEU A 148 15.56 15.47 -11.22
CA LEU A 148 16.75 14.77 -11.73
C LEU A 148 17.03 13.49 -10.93
N THR A 149 16.89 13.57 -9.61
CA THR A 149 16.96 12.41 -8.72
C THR A 149 15.81 12.46 -7.73
N THR A 150 15.26 11.29 -7.43
CA THR A 150 14.25 11.11 -6.39
C THR A 150 14.84 10.44 -5.15
N ASP A 151 16.12 10.05 -5.19
CA ASP A 151 16.83 9.51 -4.03
C ASP A 151 17.45 10.67 -3.25
N ILE A 152 16.67 11.24 -2.33
CA ILE A 152 17.08 12.39 -1.51
C ILE A 152 18.19 12.00 -0.52
N ARG A 153 18.27 10.71 -0.14
CA ARG A 153 19.27 10.23 0.82
C ARG A 153 20.68 10.27 0.23
N SER A 154 20.87 9.89 -1.03
CA SER A 154 22.20 9.91 -1.66
C SER A 154 22.79 11.31 -1.80
N LEU A 155 21.95 12.34 -1.95
CA LEU A 155 22.40 13.73 -2.02
C LEU A 155 23.02 14.24 -0.71
N ASN A 156 22.62 13.67 0.43
CA ASN A 156 23.10 14.11 1.75
C ASN A 156 24.58 13.78 1.99
N GLY A 157 25.15 12.80 1.26
CA GLY A 157 26.58 12.45 1.37
C GLY A 157 27.53 13.44 0.68
N SER A 158 27.02 14.43 -0.04
CA SER A 158 27.84 15.39 -0.80
C SER A 158 28.31 16.61 -0.01
N PHE A 159 27.91 16.76 1.26
CA PHE A 159 28.21 17.95 2.07
C PHE A 159 29.44 17.80 2.99
N GLU A 160 29.92 16.60 3.30
CA GLU A 160 30.98 16.41 4.30
C GLU A 160 32.39 16.14 3.74
N ASP A 161 32.55 15.75 2.46
CA ASP A 161 33.87 15.51 1.85
C ASP A 161 34.08 16.33 0.58
N ILE A 162 34.50 17.59 0.73
CA ILE A 162 35.22 18.30 -0.35
C ILE A 162 36.69 17.87 -0.27
N GLN A 163 36.97 16.62 -0.68
CA GLN A 163 38.26 16.28 -1.26
C GLN A 163 38.03 16.00 -2.74
N GLU A 164 38.69 16.78 -3.59
CA GLU A 164 38.68 16.61 -5.04
C GLU A 164 38.92 15.13 -5.41
N MET A 165 37.90 14.46 -5.93
CA MET A 165 38.07 13.14 -6.52
C MET A 165 38.52 13.27 -7.98
N PRO A 166 39.52 12.49 -8.42
CA PRO A 166 39.91 12.46 -9.82
C PRO A 166 38.73 11.99 -10.67
N ALA A 167 38.45 12.72 -11.74
CA ALA A 167 37.44 12.41 -12.73
C ALA A 167 37.82 11.17 -13.53
N ASP A 168 37.70 9.97 -12.96
CA ASP A 168 37.77 8.73 -13.76
C ASP A 168 37.15 7.49 -13.08
N ARG A 169 36.03 7.64 -12.37
CA ARG A 169 35.23 6.49 -11.93
C ARG A 169 33.75 6.80 -12.04
N GLU A 170 33.09 6.19 -13.02
CA GLU A 170 31.62 6.07 -13.05
C GLU A 170 31.17 5.29 -11.81
N GLN A 171 30.95 5.99 -10.70
CA GLN A 171 30.38 5.41 -9.50
C GLN A 171 28.85 5.47 -9.59
N PRO A 172 28.13 4.37 -9.31
CA PRO A 172 26.70 4.46 -9.09
C PRO A 172 26.46 5.35 -7.87
N ALA A 173 25.68 6.41 -8.01
CA ALA A 173 25.44 7.46 -6.99
C ALA A 173 24.80 6.97 -5.65
N ARG A 174 24.71 5.67 -5.40
CA ARG A 174 23.84 5.04 -4.40
C ARG A 174 24.56 4.42 -3.19
N ARG A 175 25.87 4.56 -3.07
CA ARG A 175 26.64 4.08 -1.91
C ARG A 175 27.69 5.08 -1.47
N SER A 176 27.52 5.63 -0.26
CA SER A 176 28.55 6.38 0.47
C SER A 176 29.09 5.63 1.70
N SER A 177 28.46 4.51 2.12
CA SER A 177 28.88 3.77 3.31
C SER A 177 29.77 2.57 3.00
N THR A 178 30.93 2.49 3.63
CA THR A 178 31.79 1.29 3.67
C THR A 178 31.36 0.40 4.83
N TYR A 179 30.46 -0.56 4.58
CA TYR A 179 30.18 -1.62 5.56
C TYR A 179 31.50 -2.37 5.87
N LYS A 180 31.81 -2.57 7.16
CA LYS A 180 32.96 -3.33 7.64
C LYS A 180 32.43 -4.51 8.45
N GLY A 181 32.38 -5.70 7.85
CA GLY A 181 31.80 -6.86 8.49
C GLY A 181 31.62 -8.06 7.57
N LYS A 182 31.24 -9.21 8.14
CA LYS A 182 30.93 -10.40 7.33
C LYS A 182 29.79 -10.08 6.36
N PRO A 183 29.91 -10.42 5.06
CA PRO A 183 28.89 -10.11 4.08
C PRO A 183 27.59 -10.86 4.40
N GLN A 184 26.46 -10.14 4.42
CA GLN A 184 25.14 -10.71 4.67
C GLN A 184 24.10 -10.17 3.69
N VAL A 185 23.17 -11.04 3.31
CA VAL A 185 21.99 -10.67 2.53
C VAL A 185 20.75 -11.18 3.25
N HIS A 186 19.84 -10.26 3.54
CA HIS A 186 18.55 -10.54 4.15
C HIS A 186 17.47 -10.27 3.12
N VAL A 187 16.63 -11.26 2.88
CA VAL A 187 15.50 -11.15 1.96
C VAL A 187 14.22 -11.51 2.71
N CYS A 188 13.17 -10.72 2.50
CA CYS A 188 11.85 -10.97 3.06
C CYS A 188 10.81 -10.87 1.95
N ILE A 189 10.02 -11.93 1.77
CA ILE A 189 8.86 -11.94 0.87
C ILE A 189 7.61 -11.71 1.72
N ALA A 190 6.95 -10.56 1.55
CA ALA A 190 5.69 -10.27 2.21
C ALA A 190 4.56 -10.28 1.18
N GLU A 191 3.64 -11.23 1.31
CA GLU A 191 2.43 -11.29 0.49
C GLU A 191 1.24 -10.72 1.25
N LYS A 192 0.49 -9.86 0.56
CA LYS A 192 -0.78 -9.31 1.04
C LYS A 192 -1.91 -9.85 0.18
N VAL A 193 -2.93 -10.39 0.84
CA VAL A 193 -4.15 -10.84 0.14
C VAL A 193 -5.28 -9.84 0.34
N LYS A 194 -5.86 -9.42 -0.80
CA LYS A 194 -7.13 -8.71 -0.85
C LYS A 194 -8.21 -9.68 -1.30
N CYS A 195 -9.39 -9.60 -0.70
CA CYS A 195 -10.49 -10.50 -0.97
C CYS A 195 -11.82 -9.80 -0.71
N MET A 196 -12.77 -9.98 -1.62
CA MET A 196 -14.15 -9.53 -1.51
C MET A 196 -15.04 -10.74 -1.75
N GLN A 197 -15.70 -11.20 -0.70
CA GLN A 197 -16.62 -12.34 -0.76
C GLN A 197 -18.04 -11.85 -0.54
N TYR A 198 -18.96 -12.31 -1.39
CA TYR A 198 -20.36 -11.91 -1.37
C TYR A 198 -21.29 -13.09 -1.05
N ASP A 199 -20.83 -14.32 -1.27
CA ASP A 199 -21.61 -15.55 -1.08
C ASP A 199 -22.97 -15.46 -1.81
N ARG A 200 -22.92 -14.98 -3.05
CA ARG A 200 -24.07 -14.72 -3.92
C ARG A 200 -23.85 -15.38 -5.27
N ARG A 201 -24.94 -15.87 -5.89
CA ARG A 201 -24.85 -16.54 -7.20
C ARG A 201 -24.64 -15.54 -8.35
N ASP A 202 -25.05 -14.30 -8.15
CA ASP A 202 -25.05 -13.24 -9.16
C ASP A 202 -23.80 -12.35 -9.11
N VAL A 203 -23.03 -12.40 -8.02
CA VAL A 203 -21.80 -11.63 -7.85
C VAL A 203 -20.66 -12.59 -7.52
N VAL A 204 -19.63 -12.61 -8.37
CA VAL A 204 -18.47 -13.49 -8.19
C VAL A 204 -17.55 -12.92 -7.12
N ASP A 205 -17.10 -13.78 -6.21
CA ASP A 205 -16.07 -13.44 -5.24
C ASP A 205 -14.75 -13.12 -5.95
N THR A 206 -14.05 -12.08 -5.49
CA THR A 206 -12.78 -11.65 -6.11
C THR A 206 -11.67 -11.62 -5.08
N TRP A 207 -10.48 -12.04 -5.45
CA TRP A 207 -9.28 -11.91 -4.63
C TRP A 207 -8.05 -11.70 -5.49
N GLN A 208 -7.01 -11.12 -4.90
CA GLN A 208 -5.74 -10.91 -5.57
C GLN A 208 -4.62 -10.87 -4.53
N VAL A 209 -3.47 -11.45 -4.90
CA VAL A 209 -2.25 -11.41 -4.09
C VAL A 209 -1.35 -10.30 -4.58
N TYR A 210 -0.77 -9.56 -3.64
CA TYR A 210 0.23 -8.53 -3.85
C TYR A 210 1.48 -8.90 -3.05
N GLY A 211 2.55 -9.26 -3.74
CA GLY A 211 3.83 -9.55 -3.12
C GLY A 211 4.79 -8.37 -3.14
N ALA A 212 5.58 -8.23 -2.08
CA ALA A 212 6.71 -7.32 -2.02
C ALA A 212 7.96 -8.10 -1.59
N VAL A 213 9.06 -7.93 -2.33
CA VAL A 213 10.35 -8.54 -2.00
C VAL A 213 11.26 -7.47 -1.42
N ASN A 214 11.42 -7.48 -0.09
CA ASN A 214 12.34 -6.60 0.60
C ASN A 214 13.74 -7.23 0.66
N CYS A 215 14.77 -6.43 0.45
CA CYS A 215 16.16 -6.86 0.45
C CYS A 215 17.00 -5.88 1.27
N LYS A 216 17.95 -6.42 2.04
CA LYS A 216 19.03 -5.67 2.68
C LYS A 216 20.36 -6.38 2.43
N CYS A 217 21.33 -5.68 1.86
CA CYS A 217 22.63 -6.24 1.52
C CYS A 217 23.75 -5.54 2.29
N ASP A 218 24.17 -6.16 3.39
CA ASP A 218 25.30 -5.73 4.21
C ASP A 218 26.59 -6.34 3.61
N ILE A 219 27.10 -5.75 2.52
CA ILE A 219 28.21 -6.29 1.71
C ILE A 219 29.29 -5.22 1.47
N GLU A 220 30.58 -5.57 1.57
CA GLU A 220 31.71 -4.68 1.31
C GLU A 220 31.95 -4.44 -0.20
N GLY A 221 32.48 -3.27 -0.57
CA GLY A 221 32.84 -2.91 -1.96
C GLY A 221 32.01 -1.77 -2.56
N SER A 222 32.56 -1.08 -3.56
CA SER A 222 31.94 0.09 -4.20
C SER A 222 30.81 -0.26 -5.17
N ALA A 223 30.79 -1.48 -5.72
CA ALA A 223 29.74 -1.96 -6.63
C ALA A 223 29.54 -3.49 -6.52
N PRO A 224 29.00 -4.02 -5.41
CA PRO A 224 28.70 -5.44 -5.33
C PRO A 224 27.56 -5.76 -6.30
N ASN A 225 27.80 -6.69 -7.22
CA ASN A 225 26.74 -7.22 -8.08
C ASN A 225 26.10 -8.41 -7.37
N VAL A 226 24.78 -8.31 -7.13
CA VAL A 226 23.98 -9.35 -6.46
C VAL A 226 22.90 -9.82 -7.42
N THR A 227 22.79 -11.13 -7.61
CA THR A 227 21.67 -11.74 -8.33
C THR A 227 20.79 -12.47 -7.34
N LEU A 228 19.53 -12.02 -7.19
CA LEU A 228 18.50 -12.74 -6.45
C LEU A 228 17.62 -13.52 -7.43
N SER A 229 17.31 -14.78 -7.13
CA SER A 229 16.32 -15.55 -7.90
C SER A 229 15.11 -15.90 -7.02
N LEU A 230 13.91 -15.62 -7.51
CA LEU A 230 12.66 -16.14 -6.95
C LEU A 230 12.24 -17.39 -7.69
N SER A 231 11.79 -18.39 -6.94
CA SER A 231 11.34 -19.67 -7.46
C SER A 231 9.91 -19.93 -7.00
N LEU A 232 9.18 -20.66 -7.83
CA LEU A 232 7.83 -21.13 -7.58
C LEU A 232 7.80 -22.66 -7.55
N PRO A 233 6.95 -23.29 -6.73
CA PRO A 233 6.69 -24.73 -6.83
C PRO A 233 6.11 -25.10 -8.20
N THR A 234 6.23 -26.38 -8.59
CA THR A 234 5.60 -26.90 -9.81
C THR A 234 4.08 -26.66 -9.78
N ASN A 235 3.53 -26.06 -10.84
CA ASN A 235 2.11 -25.68 -10.97
C ASN A 235 1.63 -24.56 -10.03
N ALA A 236 2.53 -23.84 -9.37
CA ALA A 236 2.15 -22.64 -8.64
C ALA A 236 1.72 -21.53 -9.61
N PRO A 237 0.80 -20.64 -9.18
CA PRO A 237 0.37 -19.53 -10.01
C PRO A 237 1.56 -18.60 -10.33
N PRO A 238 1.69 -18.14 -11.58
CA PRO A 238 2.80 -17.30 -11.98
C PRO A 238 2.75 -15.93 -11.29
N LEU A 239 3.90 -15.27 -11.23
CA LEU A 239 4.00 -13.89 -10.80
C LEU A 239 3.71 -12.98 -12.00
N GLN A 240 2.84 -12.01 -11.79
CA GLN A 240 2.36 -11.07 -12.81
C GLN A 240 2.63 -9.62 -12.37
N ASP A 241 2.50 -8.68 -13.30
CA ASP A 241 2.62 -7.23 -13.09
C ASP A 241 3.88 -6.84 -12.30
N ILE A 242 5.01 -7.48 -12.61
CA ILE A 242 6.24 -7.31 -11.82
C ILE A 242 6.80 -5.91 -12.03
N VAL A 243 6.94 -5.17 -10.93
CA VAL A 243 7.59 -3.86 -10.90
C VAL A 243 8.90 -3.98 -10.17
N VAL A 244 10.01 -3.60 -10.81
CA VAL A 244 11.35 -3.71 -10.25
C VAL A 244 11.90 -2.38 -9.76
N HIS A 245 12.75 -2.44 -8.75
CA HIS A 245 13.50 -1.29 -8.26
C HIS A 245 14.55 -0.84 -9.26
N ARG A 246 14.87 0.47 -9.27
CA ARG A 246 15.88 1.06 -10.19
C ARG A 246 17.31 0.53 -9.99
N CYS A 247 17.56 -0.27 -8.96
CA CYS A 247 18.85 -0.91 -8.73
C CYS A 247 19.06 -2.15 -9.57
N VAL A 248 17.98 -2.70 -10.13
CA VAL A 248 18.02 -3.86 -11.03
C VAL A 248 18.65 -3.42 -12.34
N THR A 249 19.72 -4.12 -12.73
CA THR A 249 20.56 -3.76 -13.89
C THR A 249 20.02 -4.32 -15.19
N SER A 250 19.37 -5.49 -15.13
CA SER A 250 18.76 -6.14 -16.27
C SER A 250 17.65 -7.07 -15.83
N VAL A 251 16.66 -7.27 -16.69
CA VAL A 251 15.51 -8.14 -16.45
C VAL A 251 15.15 -8.81 -17.77
N ASP A 252 14.69 -10.06 -17.70
CA ASP A 252 14.12 -10.74 -18.87
C ASP A 252 12.83 -10.03 -19.31
N PRO A 253 12.73 -9.51 -20.55
CA PRO A 253 11.53 -8.83 -21.03
C PRO A 253 10.27 -9.70 -20.91
N ALA A 254 10.37 -11.02 -21.07
CA ALA A 254 9.22 -11.93 -20.93
C ALA A 254 8.62 -11.91 -19.53
N MET A 255 9.46 -11.63 -18.52
CA MET A 255 9.04 -11.51 -17.12
C MET A 255 8.18 -10.26 -16.88
N LEU A 256 8.46 -9.16 -17.59
CA LEU A 256 7.73 -7.89 -17.46
C LEU A 256 6.45 -7.86 -18.30
N LEU A 257 6.37 -8.70 -19.34
CA LEU A 257 5.20 -8.81 -20.22
C LEU A 257 4.09 -9.70 -19.64
N SER A 258 4.35 -10.40 -18.53
CA SER A 258 3.34 -11.22 -17.84
C SER A 258 2.39 -10.33 -17.05
N THR A 259 1.21 -10.05 -17.62
CA THR A 259 0.20 -9.16 -17.02
C THR A 259 -0.98 -9.94 -16.42
N SER A 260 -1.66 -9.37 -15.43
CA SER A 260 -2.89 -9.94 -14.86
C SER A 260 -4.18 -9.56 -15.62
N ALA A 261 -4.07 -8.68 -16.62
CA ALA A 261 -5.20 -8.16 -17.40
C ALA A 261 -5.65 -9.10 -18.53
N GLU A 262 -4.72 -9.91 -19.07
CA GLU A 262 -4.99 -10.86 -20.16
C GLU A 262 -5.24 -12.27 -19.60
N PRO A 263 -6.14 -13.07 -20.20
CA PRO A 263 -6.35 -14.47 -19.82
C PRO A 263 -5.04 -15.27 -19.90
N LEU A 264 -4.85 -16.23 -19.00
CA LEU A 264 -3.68 -17.12 -18.99
C LEU A 264 -3.53 -17.82 -20.35
N HIS A 265 -2.59 -17.36 -21.18
CA HIS A 265 -2.12 -18.07 -22.37
C HIS A 265 -0.92 -18.97 -22.01
N ASP A 266 -0.59 -19.98 -22.83
CA ASP A 266 0.57 -20.88 -22.63
C ASP A 266 1.95 -20.17 -22.57
N SER A 267 1.99 -18.85 -22.79
CA SER A 267 3.19 -18.02 -22.77
C SER A 267 3.51 -17.38 -21.42
N VAL A 268 2.83 -17.72 -20.32
CA VAL A 268 3.13 -17.09 -19.03
C VAL A 268 4.51 -17.53 -18.51
N TYR A 269 5.33 -16.56 -18.13
CA TYR A 269 6.65 -16.80 -17.57
C TYR A 269 6.53 -17.46 -16.20
N ASN A 270 7.06 -18.67 -16.04
CA ASN A 270 6.96 -19.46 -14.81
C ASN A 270 8.25 -19.47 -13.98
N GLY A 271 9.18 -18.56 -14.28
CA GLY A 271 10.46 -18.45 -13.59
C GLY A 271 11.54 -19.41 -14.10
N PRO A 272 12.71 -19.43 -13.44
CA PRO A 272 13.06 -18.67 -12.25
C PRO A 272 13.18 -17.16 -12.51
N TYR A 273 12.65 -16.33 -11.61
CA TYR A 273 12.63 -14.86 -11.76
C TYR A 273 13.95 -14.29 -11.23
N LYS A 274 14.84 -13.87 -12.14
CA LYS A 274 16.19 -13.42 -11.79
C LYS A 274 16.29 -11.90 -11.80
N PHE A 275 16.85 -11.36 -10.72
CA PHE A 275 17.07 -9.93 -10.52
C PHE A 275 18.56 -9.70 -10.23
N PRO A 276 19.39 -9.41 -11.24
CA PRO A 276 20.71 -8.84 -11.04
C PRO A 276 20.59 -7.35 -10.66
N PHE A 277 21.23 -6.93 -9.57
CA PHE A 277 21.17 -5.55 -9.07
C PHE A 277 22.42 -5.13 -8.32
N ILE A 278 22.58 -3.80 -8.22
CA ILE A 278 23.57 -3.17 -7.34
C ILE A 278 22.83 -2.59 -6.13
N PRO A 279 22.87 -3.25 -4.95
CA PRO A 279 22.03 -2.88 -3.81
C PRO A 279 22.35 -1.48 -3.26
N PRO A 280 21.31 -0.69 -2.92
CA PRO A 280 21.42 0.39 -1.95
C PRO A 280 22.02 -0.05 -0.61
N ALA A 281 22.50 0.90 0.18
CA ALA A 281 23.04 0.63 1.52
C ALA A 281 21.95 0.20 2.53
N ASP A 282 20.77 0.81 2.44
CA ASP A 282 19.64 0.52 3.33
C ASP A 282 18.77 -0.63 2.82
N SER A 283 17.84 -1.08 3.67
CA SER A 283 16.75 -1.98 3.26
C SER A 283 15.86 -1.28 2.23
N PHE A 284 15.50 -2.00 1.17
CA PHE A 284 14.68 -1.50 0.06
C PHE A 284 13.79 -2.62 -0.50
N ASN A 285 12.72 -2.26 -1.20
CA ASN A 285 11.90 -3.22 -1.93
C ASN A 285 12.50 -3.43 -3.32
N LEU A 286 13.02 -4.63 -3.59
CA LEU A 286 13.64 -5.01 -4.85
C LEU A 286 12.61 -5.13 -5.97
N CYS A 287 11.45 -5.72 -5.69
CA CYS A 287 10.34 -5.78 -6.62
C CYS A 287 9.00 -5.94 -5.91
N TYR A 288 7.94 -5.65 -6.65
CA TYR A 288 6.56 -5.95 -6.33
C TYR A 288 6.00 -6.85 -7.43
N TYR A 289 5.03 -7.69 -7.09
CA TYR A 289 4.32 -8.52 -8.06
C TYR A 289 2.86 -8.70 -7.64
N THR A 290 2.03 -9.07 -8.60
CA THR A 290 0.70 -9.62 -8.35
C THR A 290 0.69 -11.11 -8.66
N SER A 291 -0.32 -11.84 -8.18
CA SER A 291 -0.55 -13.21 -8.62
C SER A 291 -2.02 -13.59 -8.43
N GLN A 292 -2.53 -14.38 -9.38
CA GLN A 292 -3.88 -14.91 -9.35
C GLN A 292 -3.87 -16.35 -8.82
N VAL A 293 -4.05 -16.47 -7.51
CA VAL A 293 -4.13 -17.77 -6.82
C VAL A 293 -5.52 -18.39 -7.03
N PRO A 294 -5.64 -19.72 -7.06
CA PRO A 294 -6.91 -20.38 -7.40
C PRO A 294 -7.99 -20.27 -6.33
N VAL A 295 -7.60 -20.04 -5.06
CA VAL A 295 -8.52 -19.99 -3.92
C VAL A 295 -8.06 -18.95 -2.90
N PRO A 296 -8.98 -18.22 -2.25
CA PRO A 296 -8.63 -17.33 -1.16
C PRO A 296 -8.30 -18.14 0.12
N PRO A 297 -7.46 -17.62 1.04
CA PRO A 297 -7.05 -18.38 2.22
C PRO A 297 -8.19 -18.80 3.16
N ILE A 298 -9.16 -17.91 3.38
CA ILE A 298 -10.30 -18.14 4.28
C ILE A 298 -11.59 -17.83 3.52
N LEU A 299 -12.40 -18.85 3.28
CA LEU A 299 -13.74 -18.68 2.74
C LEU A 299 -14.69 -18.26 3.85
N GLY A 300 -15.60 -17.34 3.56
CA GLY A 300 -16.50 -16.76 4.54
C GLY A 300 -17.89 -16.51 4.01
N CYS A 301 -18.88 -16.78 4.85
CA CYS A 301 -20.27 -16.41 4.63
C CYS A 301 -20.71 -15.49 5.77
N TYR A 302 -21.28 -14.34 5.43
CA TYR A 302 -21.85 -13.42 6.40
C TYR A 302 -23.31 -13.12 6.06
N GLN A 303 -24.18 -13.28 7.05
CA GLN A 303 -25.58 -12.94 6.97
C GLN A 303 -25.95 -12.01 8.12
N LEU A 304 -26.54 -10.88 7.78
CA LEU A 304 -27.17 -9.97 8.71
C LEU A 304 -28.64 -9.82 8.32
N VAL A 305 -29.53 -10.15 9.27
CA VAL A 305 -30.98 -10.10 9.10
C VAL A 305 -31.58 -9.24 10.20
N GLU A 306 -32.37 -8.24 9.80
CA GLU A 306 -33.11 -7.39 10.73
C GLU A 306 -34.45 -8.07 11.11
N GLU A 307 -34.70 -8.21 12.40
CA GLU A 307 -35.96 -8.71 12.97
C GLU A 307 -36.48 -7.72 14.01
N GLY A 308 -37.32 -6.78 13.56
CA GLY A 308 -37.87 -5.73 14.42
C GLY A 308 -36.78 -4.79 14.93
N SER A 309 -36.59 -4.72 16.26
CA SER A 309 -35.55 -3.89 16.90
C SER A 309 -34.23 -4.63 17.15
N GLN A 310 -34.14 -5.89 16.72
CA GLN A 310 -32.96 -6.74 16.90
C GLN A 310 -32.38 -7.14 15.55
N ILE A 311 -31.08 -7.44 15.54
CA ILE A 311 -30.36 -7.91 14.37
C ILE A 311 -29.79 -9.28 14.68
N LYS A 312 -30.08 -10.25 13.82
CA LYS A 312 -29.43 -11.56 13.84
C LYS A 312 -28.22 -11.55 12.93
N ILE A 313 -27.09 -11.97 13.47
CA ILE A 313 -25.84 -12.14 12.75
C ILE A 313 -25.47 -13.61 12.69
N THR A 314 -25.02 -14.06 11.52
CA THR A 314 -24.44 -15.37 11.30
C THR A 314 -23.18 -15.20 10.47
N VAL A 315 -22.04 -15.66 10.99
CA VAL A 315 -20.76 -15.67 10.30
C VAL A 315 -20.25 -17.11 10.30
N ASN A 316 -19.87 -17.63 9.14
CA ASN A 316 -19.17 -18.90 9.02
C ASN A 316 -17.86 -18.67 8.28
N LEU A 317 -16.75 -19.18 8.81
CA LEU A 317 -15.43 -19.06 8.22
C LEU A 317 -14.80 -20.45 8.08
N LYS A 318 -14.20 -20.71 6.92
CA LYS A 318 -13.50 -21.96 6.60
C LYS A 318 -12.09 -21.66 6.10
N LEU A 319 -11.10 -22.17 6.80
CA LEU A 319 -9.71 -22.16 6.35
C LEU A 319 -9.54 -23.17 5.22
N HIS A 320 -8.99 -22.75 4.09
CA HIS A 320 -8.72 -23.65 2.98
C HIS A 320 -7.60 -24.65 3.34
N GLU A 321 -7.71 -25.90 2.90
CA GLU A 321 -6.82 -27.01 3.30
C GLU A 321 -5.36 -26.82 2.87
N SER A 322 -5.12 -26.06 1.80
CA SER A 322 -3.76 -25.73 1.34
C SER A 322 -3.04 -24.70 2.22
N ILE A 323 -3.74 -24.05 3.14
CA ILE A 323 -3.21 -22.96 3.95
C ILE A 323 -2.60 -23.50 5.24
N LYS A 324 -1.39 -23.03 5.55
CA LYS A 324 -0.72 -23.34 6.82
C LYS A 324 -1.56 -22.82 7.99
N ASN A 325 -2.13 -23.74 8.77
CA ASN A 325 -2.90 -23.41 9.98
C ASN A 325 -1.99 -23.06 11.17
N SER A 326 -1.22 -21.99 11.04
CA SER A 326 -0.32 -21.46 12.08
C SER A 326 -0.23 -19.95 11.95
N PHE A 327 -1.12 -19.25 12.63
CA PHE A 327 -1.26 -17.82 12.59
C PHE A 327 -0.50 -17.17 13.74
N GLU A 328 0.09 -16.00 13.50
CA GLU A 328 0.50 -15.12 14.57
C GLU A 328 -0.74 -14.50 15.25
N TYR A 329 -1.71 -14.08 14.44
CA TYR A 329 -3.04 -13.69 14.86
C TYR A 329 -4.05 -13.94 13.73
N CYS A 330 -5.31 -14.16 14.11
CA CYS A 330 -6.46 -14.23 13.21
C CYS A 330 -7.70 -13.72 13.95
N GLU A 331 -8.32 -12.67 13.43
CA GLU A 331 -9.52 -12.07 13.99
C GLU A 331 -10.47 -11.56 12.89
N ALA A 332 -11.76 -11.56 13.20
CA ALA A 332 -12.82 -11.04 12.34
C ALA A 332 -13.48 -9.83 13.01
N ARG A 333 -13.53 -8.71 12.31
CA ARG A 333 -14.11 -7.45 12.80
C ARG A 333 -15.46 -7.18 12.15
N ILE A 334 -16.48 -6.95 12.97
CA ILE A 334 -17.88 -6.77 12.54
C ILE A 334 -18.36 -5.41 13.05
N PRO A 335 -18.26 -4.35 12.23
CA PRO A 335 -18.66 -3.01 12.61
C PRO A 335 -20.17 -2.76 12.52
N PHE A 336 -20.66 -1.88 13.39
CA PHE A 336 -22.05 -1.40 13.50
C PHE A 336 -22.13 0.14 13.66
N PHE A 337 -21.16 0.86 13.11
CA PHE A 337 -20.96 2.31 13.28
C PHE A 337 -22.26 3.13 13.14
N ASN A 338 -23.14 2.87 12.17
CA ASN A 338 -24.33 3.72 11.98
C ASN A 338 -25.57 3.36 12.81
N ARG A 339 -25.49 2.43 13.77
CA ARG A 339 -26.68 1.88 14.45
C ARG A 339 -26.84 2.29 15.91
N GLY A 340 -25.90 3.06 16.45
CA GLY A 340 -25.85 3.39 17.88
C GLY A 340 -25.08 2.33 18.67
N PRO A 341 -24.79 2.58 19.96
CA PRO A 341 -24.03 1.66 20.78
C PRO A 341 -24.81 0.35 21.00
N ILE A 342 -24.11 -0.79 20.93
CA ILE A 342 -24.67 -2.11 21.24
C ILE A 342 -25.14 -2.11 22.70
N ALA A 343 -26.45 -2.31 22.88
CA ALA A 343 -27.11 -2.32 24.18
C ALA A 343 -27.17 -3.74 24.77
N GLN A 344 -27.60 -4.71 23.96
CA GLN A 344 -27.64 -6.13 24.31
C GLN A 344 -26.97 -6.95 23.21
N LEU A 345 -26.19 -7.95 23.64
CA LEU A 345 -25.49 -8.88 22.77
C LEU A 345 -25.65 -10.29 23.35
N GLU A 346 -26.36 -11.14 22.62
CA GLU A 346 -26.43 -12.57 22.88
C GLU A 346 -25.73 -13.30 21.74
N TYR A 347 -24.76 -14.16 22.04
CA TYR A 347 -23.97 -14.79 21.00
C TYR A 347 -23.55 -16.21 21.37
N LYS A 348 -23.24 -16.98 20.33
CA LYS A 348 -22.62 -18.29 20.41
C LYS A 348 -21.50 -18.36 19.37
N VAL A 349 -20.30 -18.65 19.83
CA VAL A 349 -19.15 -18.95 18.98
C VAL A 349 -18.83 -20.44 19.07
N SER A 350 -18.48 -21.07 17.95
CA SER A 350 -17.98 -22.45 17.97
C SER A 350 -16.51 -22.53 18.39
N TYR A 351 -15.75 -21.45 18.21
CA TYR A 351 -14.34 -21.36 18.51
C TYR A 351 -13.90 -19.91 18.73
N GLY A 352 -12.84 -19.70 19.50
CA GLY A 352 -12.31 -18.37 19.79
C GLY A 352 -13.14 -17.59 20.82
N GLN A 353 -12.92 -16.28 20.88
CA GLN A 353 -13.57 -15.36 21.82
C GLN A 353 -14.13 -14.15 21.07
N LEU A 354 -15.31 -13.68 21.47
CA LEU A 354 -15.91 -12.46 20.94
C LEU A 354 -15.77 -11.33 21.96
N ASP A 355 -15.11 -10.26 21.55
CA ASP A 355 -14.91 -9.05 22.34
C ASP A 355 -15.75 -7.90 21.77
N LEU A 356 -16.29 -7.07 22.67
CA LEU A 356 -16.96 -5.83 22.32
C LEU A 356 -16.00 -4.66 22.52
N SER A 357 -15.85 -3.84 21.48
CA SER A 357 -15.06 -2.60 21.54
C SER A 357 -15.57 -1.64 22.61
N ARG A 358 -14.69 -0.75 23.11
CA ARG A 358 -15.03 0.23 24.15
C ARG A 358 -16.19 1.16 23.75
N GLU A 359 -16.25 1.54 22.49
CA GLU A 359 -17.29 2.40 21.90
C GLU A 359 -18.62 1.66 21.65
N LYS A 360 -18.64 0.33 21.89
CA LYS A 360 -19.79 -0.55 21.66
C LYS A 360 -20.31 -0.50 20.22
N SER A 361 -19.46 -0.19 19.26
CA SER A 361 -19.81 -0.04 17.83
C SER A 361 -19.18 -1.12 16.94
N LEU A 362 -18.32 -1.97 17.51
CA LEU A 362 -17.56 -3.00 16.80
C LEU A 362 -17.46 -4.27 17.65
N LEU A 363 -17.78 -5.41 17.04
CA LEU A 363 -17.46 -6.73 17.56
C LEU A 363 -16.14 -7.23 16.96
N VAL A 364 -15.29 -7.80 17.80
CA VAL A 364 -14.00 -8.38 17.42
C VAL A 364 -14.02 -9.86 17.80
N TRP A 365 -14.12 -10.74 16.81
CA TRP A 365 -14.06 -12.17 17.01
C TRP A 365 -12.62 -12.64 16.85
N VAL A 366 -11.96 -12.91 17.97
CA VAL A 366 -10.58 -13.41 18.05
C VAL A 366 -10.60 -14.93 17.86
N ILE A 367 -10.19 -15.40 16.68
CA ILE A 367 -10.06 -16.83 16.36
C ILE A 367 -8.78 -17.38 16.98
N GLY A 368 -7.72 -16.57 16.99
CA GLY A 368 -6.43 -16.87 17.64
C GLY A 368 -5.37 -17.36 16.67
N GLN A 369 -4.49 -18.25 17.16
CA GLN A 369 -3.29 -18.70 16.41
C GLN A 369 -3.56 -19.88 15.48
N LYS A 370 -4.74 -20.51 15.53
CA LYS A 370 -5.09 -21.64 14.67
C LYS A 370 -6.61 -21.84 14.61
N PHE A 371 -7.07 -22.37 13.49
CA PHE A 371 -8.39 -22.95 13.35
C PHE A 371 -8.46 -24.32 14.05
N PRO A 372 -9.66 -24.77 14.47
CA PRO A 372 -9.88 -26.12 14.97
C PRO A 372 -9.60 -27.18 13.90
N LYS A 373 -9.60 -28.46 14.28
CA LYS A 373 -9.35 -29.59 13.36
C LYS A 373 -10.33 -29.64 12.18
N SER A 374 -11.57 -29.16 12.36
CA SER A 374 -12.56 -29.05 11.30
C SER A 374 -12.21 -28.01 10.23
N LEU A 375 -11.25 -27.12 10.50
CA LEU A 375 -10.92 -25.93 9.70
C LEU A 375 -12.09 -24.95 9.53
N GLU A 376 -13.18 -25.16 10.26
CA GLU A 376 -14.43 -24.38 10.16
C GLU A 376 -14.81 -23.83 11.54
N VAL A 377 -15.20 -22.56 11.56
CA VAL A 377 -15.66 -21.84 12.75
C VAL A 377 -16.91 -21.05 12.43
N SER A 378 -17.79 -20.88 13.41
CA SER A 378 -19.04 -20.12 13.26
C SER A 378 -19.31 -19.22 14.46
N LEU A 379 -19.96 -18.09 14.17
CA LEU A 379 -20.50 -17.13 15.12
C LEU A 379 -21.97 -16.91 14.77
N THR A 380 -22.85 -17.10 15.73
CA THR A 380 -24.24 -16.65 15.64
C THR A 380 -24.55 -15.71 16.79
N GLY A 381 -25.38 -14.71 16.56
CA GLY A 381 -25.77 -13.81 17.64
C GLY A 381 -26.95 -12.93 17.31
N THR A 382 -27.50 -12.34 18.36
CA THR A 382 -28.58 -11.36 18.32
C THR A 382 -28.08 -10.09 18.98
N VAL A 383 -28.18 -8.97 18.28
CA VAL A 383 -27.68 -7.66 18.70
C VAL A 383 -28.84 -6.68 18.75
N SER A 384 -28.93 -5.89 19.81
CA SER A 384 -29.81 -4.73 19.89
C SER A 384 -29.00 -3.46 20.16
N PHE A 385 -29.53 -2.34 19.69
CA PHE A 385 -28.83 -1.06 19.72
C PHE A 385 -29.58 -0.05 20.59
N GLY A 386 -28.81 0.77 21.30
CA GLY A 386 -29.33 1.95 21.98
C GLY A 386 -29.53 3.12 21.03
N THR A 387 -30.00 4.24 21.57
CA THR A 387 -30.20 5.46 20.78
C THR A 387 -28.86 6.05 20.33
N ALA A 388 -28.72 6.32 19.03
CA ALA A 388 -27.51 6.92 18.49
C ALA A 388 -27.34 8.37 18.99
N GLY A 389 -26.24 8.64 19.69
CA GLY A 389 -25.85 9.99 20.11
C GLY A 389 -25.02 10.72 19.05
N LYS A 390 -24.76 12.02 19.26
CA LYS A 390 -23.96 12.86 18.34
C LYS A 390 -22.49 12.44 18.21
N GLU A 391 -21.95 11.71 19.18
CA GLU A 391 -20.54 11.25 19.23
C GLU A 391 -20.35 9.82 18.69
N HIS A 392 -21.39 9.18 18.16
CA HIS A 392 -21.27 7.81 17.70
C HIS A 392 -20.51 7.73 16.36
N PRO A 393 -19.57 6.79 16.19
CA PRO A 393 -18.77 6.71 14.96
C PRO A 393 -19.68 6.46 13.76
N THR A 394 -19.57 7.25 12.69
CA THR A 394 -20.33 7.04 11.46
C THR A 394 -19.43 6.53 10.36
N ASP A 395 -19.90 5.58 9.56
CA ASP A 395 -19.14 5.03 8.43
C ASP A 395 -19.97 5.05 7.15
N TYR A 396 -19.42 5.58 6.08
CA TYR A 396 -20.12 5.78 4.81
C TYR A 396 -20.39 4.46 4.05
N VAL A 397 -19.76 3.36 4.43
CA VAL A 397 -19.93 2.04 3.82
C VAL A 397 -20.92 1.18 4.61
N CYS A 398 -20.91 1.27 5.95
CA CYS A 398 -21.74 0.48 6.87
C CYS A 398 -23.16 1.02 7.08
N THR A 399 -23.87 1.44 6.03
CA THR A 399 -25.22 2.04 6.13
C THR A 399 -26.34 1.03 5.94
N GLY A 400 -27.27 0.93 6.91
CA GLY A 400 -28.37 -0.03 6.82
C GLY A 400 -27.84 -1.48 6.72
N ASN A 401 -28.28 -2.24 5.72
CA ASN A 401 -27.91 -3.66 5.56
C ASN A 401 -26.55 -3.90 4.90
N THR A 402 -25.83 -2.85 4.46
CA THR A 402 -24.47 -2.94 3.90
C THR A 402 -23.43 -3.15 5.00
N ALA A 403 -23.55 -4.25 5.72
CA ALA A 403 -22.56 -4.66 6.71
C ALA A 403 -21.53 -5.60 6.06
N TYR A 404 -20.33 -5.62 6.63
CA TYR A 404 -19.27 -6.53 6.24
C TYR A 404 -18.60 -7.12 7.48
N VAL A 405 -17.87 -8.21 7.26
CA VAL A 405 -16.86 -8.72 8.17
C VAL A 405 -15.51 -8.49 7.53
N LYS A 406 -14.59 -7.85 8.27
CA LYS A 406 -13.20 -7.67 7.81
C LYS A 406 -12.26 -8.59 8.56
N LEU A 407 -11.51 -9.42 7.83
CA LEU A 407 -10.54 -10.35 8.42
C LEU A 407 -9.16 -9.72 8.54
N TYR A 408 -8.57 -9.89 9.72
CA TYR A 408 -7.19 -9.53 10.03
C TYR A 408 -6.43 -10.78 10.41
N PHE A 409 -5.43 -11.14 9.62
CA PHE A 409 -4.59 -12.29 9.92
C PHE A 409 -3.17 -12.13 9.39
N ARG A 410 -2.25 -12.84 10.07
CA ARG A 410 -0.85 -12.97 9.65
C ARG A 410 -0.37 -14.41 9.84
N ILE A 411 0.27 -14.95 8.82
CA ILE A 411 0.86 -16.29 8.82
C ILE A 411 2.37 -16.15 8.57
N PRO A 412 3.22 -16.37 9.58
CA PRO A 412 4.66 -16.35 9.41
C PRO A 412 5.17 -17.60 8.66
N ASP A 413 6.28 -17.42 7.97
CA ASP A 413 6.97 -18.45 7.17
C ASP A 413 6.09 -19.10 6.11
N PHE A 414 5.15 -18.35 5.54
CA PHE A 414 4.22 -18.80 4.51
C PHE A 414 4.02 -17.74 3.42
N THR A 415 3.87 -18.19 2.17
CA THR A 415 3.43 -17.39 1.02
C THR A 415 2.30 -18.16 0.34
N LEU A 416 1.27 -17.45 -0.11
CA LEU A 416 0.11 -18.02 -0.78
C LEU A 416 0.43 -18.50 -2.21
N THR A 417 1.34 -17.80 -2.90
CA THR A 417 1.83 -18.25 -4.22
C THR A 417 2.82 -19.42 -4.11
N GLY A 418 3.33 -19.70 -2.91
CA GLY A 418 4.45 -20.60 -2.69
C GLY A 418 5.81 -19.99 -3.07
N CYS A 419 5.86 -18.72 -3.50
CA CYS A 419 7.10 -18.02 -3.83
C CYS A 419 8.12 -18.09 -2.70
N TYR A 420 9.36 -18.40 -3.06
CA TYR A 420 10.48 -18.47 -2.13
C TYR A 420 11.79 -18.03 -2.82
N VAL A 421 12.76 -17.68 -1.99
CA VAL A 421 14.15 -17.45 -2.43
C VAL A 421 14.93 -18.75 -2.23
N ASP A 422 15.51 -19.27 -3.31
CA ASP A 422 16.54 -20.30 -3.18
C ASP A 422 17.85 -19.64 -2.73
N GLN A 423 18.24 -19.88 -1.48
CA GLN A 423 19.45 -19.30 -0.90
C GLN A 423 20.73 -19.72 -1.64
N HIS A 424 20.73 -20.88 -2.31
CA HIS A 424 21.88 -21.35 -3.09
C HIS A 424 21.98 -20.66 -4.45
N SER A 425 20.87 -20.10 -4.96
CA SER A 425 20.81 -19.37 -6.22
C SER A 425 21.28 -17.92 -6.13
N VAL A 426 21.47 -17.40 -4.92
CA VAL A 426 21.91 -16.01 -4.71
C VAL A 426 23.39 -15.89 -5.05
N GLN A 427 23.70 -15.13 -6.08
CA GLN A 427 25.06 -14.91 -6.55
C GLN A 427 25.57 -13.57 -6.04
N ILE A 428 26.72 -13.58 -5.38
CA ILE A 428 27.36 -12.37 -4.86
C ILE A 428 28.84 -12.46 -5.19
N PHE A 429 29.35 -11.47 -5.92
CA PHE A 429 30.75 -11.38 -6.30
C PHE A 429 31.56 -10.62 -5.24
N VAL A 430 31.83 -11.25 -4.10
CA VAL A 430 32.68 -10.69 -3.01
C VAL A 430 33.63 -11.72 -2.41
N PRO A 431 34.75 -11.29 -1.80
CA PRO A 431 35.63 -12.19 -1.06
C PRO A 431 34.93 -12.75 0.19
N GLY A 432 34.76 -14.08 0.23
CA GLY A 432 34.16 -14.82 1.35
C GLY A 432 32.76 -15.36 1.07
N LYS A 433 32.29 -16.33 1.87
CA LYS A 433 30.94 -16.87 1.76
C LYS A 433 29.94 -15.97 2.49
N PRO A 434 29.00 -15.32 1.78
CA PRO A 434 28.00 -14.46 2.41
C PRO A 434 26.97 -15.28 3.19
N LYS A 435 26.50 -14.73 4.32
CA LYS A 435 25.35 -15.30 5.05
C LYS A 435 24.07 -14.82 4.37
N ILE A 436 23.28 -15.77 3.86
CA ILE A 436 22.00 -15.45 3.23
C ILE A 436 20.88 -15.89 4.16
N THR A 437 19.96 -14.98 4.46
CA THR A 437 18.78 -15.24 5.28
C THR A 437 17.54 -14.88 4.47
N ALA A 438 16.60 -15.81 4.34
CA ALA A 438 15.34 -15.59 3.67
C ALA A 438 14.19 -15.80 4.66
N SER A 439 13.21 -14.92 4.65
CA SER A 439 11.98 -15.00 5.43
C SER A 439 10.78 -14.74 4.53
N ARG A 440 9.60 -15.17 4.97
CA ARG A 440 8.36 -14.96 4.23
C ARG A 440 7.17 -14.82 5.16
N GLU A 441 6.15 -14.11 4.72
CA GLU A 441 4.90 -13.94 5.45
C GLU A 441 3.71 -13.69 4.54
N LEU A 442 2.53 -14.10 5.01
CA LEU A 442 1.24 -13.77 4.40
C LEU A 442 0.44 -12.91 5.38
N ILE A 443 -0.08 -11.79 4.89
CA ILE A 443 -0.84 -10.81 5.67
C ILE A 443 -2.17 -10.51 4.96
N SER A 444 -3.26 -10.36 5.69
CA SER A 444 -4.50 -9.84 5.11
C SER A 444 -4.45 -8.31 4.98
N SER A 445 -5.05 -7.77 3.92
CA SER A 445 -5.15 -6.31 3.71
C SER A 445 -6.61 -5.87 3.64
N ASP A 446 -7.20 -5.94 2.46
CA ASP A 446 -8.60 -5.60 2.20
C ASP A 446 -9.39 -6.91 2.06
N TYR A 447 -9.60 -7.59 3.18
CA TYR A 447 -10.25 -8.90 3.22
C TYR A 447 -11.65 -8.78 3.80
N TYR A 448 -12.64 -8.59 2.92
CA TYR A 448 -14.03 -8.33 3.27
C TYR A 448 -14.92 -9.51 2.89
N ILE A 449 -15.86 -9.82 3.78
CA ILE A 449 -16.97 -10.73 3.55
C ILE A 449 -18.24 -9.90 3.74
N TRP A 450 -18.95 -9.65 2.65
CA TRP A 450 -20.14 -8.83 2.61
C TRP A 450 -21.38 -9.61 3.05
N ASN A 451 -22.37 -8.87 3.56
CA ASN A 451 -23.67 -9.46 3.89
C ASN A 451 -24.34 -10.01 2.62
N SER A 452 -24.52 -11.33 2.54
CA SER A 452 -25.13 -11.99 1.37
C SER A 452 -26.62 -11.68 1.20
N LYS A 453 -27.25 -11.06 2.21
CA LYS A 453 -28.65 -10.61 2.18
C LYS A 453 -28.83 -9.16 1.71
N ALA A 454 -27.74 -8.43 1.42
CA ALA A 454 -27.78 -7.03 1.02
C ALA A 454 -27.18 -6.81 -0.37
N PRO A 455 -27.55 -5.72 -1.08
CA PRO A 455 -26.79 -5.25 -2.22
C PRO A 455 -25.40 -4.83 -1.75
N ALA A 456 -24.37 -5.55 -2.18
CA ALA A 456 -23.00 -5.24 -1.81
C ALA A 456 -22.41 -4.20 -2.77
N PRO A 457 -21.56 -3.27 -2.29
CA PRO A 457 -20.83 -2.37 -3.18
C PRO A 457 -19.90 -3.20 -4.06
N MET A 458 -20.18 -3.24 -5.36
CA MET A 458 -19.31 -3.90 -6.33
C MET A 458 -18.04 -3.07 -6.49
N VAL A 459 -16.88 -3.66 -6.20
CA VAL A 459 -15.60 -3.04 -6.55
C VAL A 459 -15.45 -3.14 -8.06
N PHE A 460 -15.30 -1.98 -8.72
CA PHE A 460 -14.91 -1.89 -10.12
C PHE A 460 -13.64 -2.69 -10.35
N LYS A 461 -13.60 -3.49 -11.44
CA LYS A 461 -12.41 -4.20 -11.88
C LYS A 461 -11.20 -3.25 -11.85
N PRO A 462 -10.03 -3.68 -11.35
CA PRO A 462 -8.81 -2.93 -11.60
C PRO A 462 -8.65 -2.78 -13.13
N LEU A 463 -8.40 -1.55 -13.56
CA LEU A 463 -8.05 -1.21 -14.94
C LEU A 463 -6.79 -1.94 -15.39
#